data_AF-X1FFX9-F1
#
_entry.id   AF-X1FFX9-F1
#
_cell.length_a   1.000
_cell.length_b   1.000
_cell.length_c   1.000
_cell.angle_alpha   90.00
_cell.angle_beta   90.00
_cell.angle_gamma   90.00
#
_symmetry.space_group_name_H-M   'P 1'
#
loop_
_entity.id
_entity.type
_entity.pdbx_description
1 polymer ?
#
loop_
_entity_poly.entity_id
_entity_poly.type
_entity_poly.pdbx_seq_one_letter_code
_entity_poly.pdbx_strand_id
1 'polypeptide(L)'
;IERINFGEEKEDKGFCLVNIGKGKTSYEFIPVPARRFITIDSVIPQGEDPTNTLLHEIESHDLSDAIVRIFYTMPAEGVDSLDFNKINSALGEAFLVATIAEKTKPIERTRRAEVSEDLGMLDALDKYIQSNPELVPLTDELKTRAQKLEQELENEDMKGG
;
A
#
# COMPACT_ATOMS: atom_id res chain seq x y z
N ILE A 1 19.55 15.02 14.25
CA ILE A 1 19.25 14.16 13.08
C ILE A 1 17.83 13.70 13.30
N GLU A 2 16.94 13.96 12.34
CA GLU A 2 15.50 13.72 12.49
C GLU A 2 14.99 12.69 11.49
N ARG A 3 13.81 12.14 11.78
CA ARG A 3 13.03 11.35 10.80
C ARG A 3 12.43 12.30 9.76
N ILE A 4 12.47 11.90 8.50
CA ILE A 4 11.93 12.72 7.39
C ILE A 4 10.52 12.26 7.01
N ASN A 5 10.21 10.98 7.18
CA ASN A 5 8.92 10.39 6.81
C ASN A 5 8.56 9.18 7.71
N PHE A 6 7.33 8.69 7.57
CA PHE A 6 6.82 7.52 8.32
C PHE A 6 7.47 6.18 7.94
N GLY A 7 8.22 6.10 6.84
CA GLY A 7 9.02 4.90 6.53
C GLY A 7 10.16 4.70 7.53
N GLU A 8 10.60 5.77 8.18
CA GLU A 8 11.69 5.79 9.17
C GLU A 8 11.17 5.67 10.61
N GLU A 9 9.87 5.42 10.81
CA GLU A 9 9.19 5.34 12.11
C GLU A 9 9.91 4.40 13.09
N LYS A 10 10.34 3.23 12.61
CA LYS A 10 10.98 2.17 13.40
C LYS A 10 12.51 2.25 13.40
N GLU A 11 13.09 3.27 12.77
CA GLU A 11 14.54 3.42 12.69
C GLU A 11 15.08 4.23 13.87
N ASP A 12 16.20 3.78 14.45
CA ASP A 12 16.97 4.61 15.36
C ASP A 12 17.75 5.66 14.57
N LYS A 13 17.61 6.92 14.98
CA LYS A 13 18.39 8.02 14.41
C LYS A 13 19.60 8.30 15.28
N GLY A 14 20.71 8.60 14.63
CA GLY A 14 21.98 8.79 15.31
C GLY A 14 23.12 9.01 14.33
N PHE A 15 24.34 9.00 14.84
CA PHE A 15 25.55 9.08 14.05
C PHE A 15 26.55 8.00 14.49
N CYS A 16 27.46 7.61 13.60
CA CYS A 16 28.54 6.69 13.94
C CYS A 16 29.80 7.46 14.32
N LEU A 17 30.30 7.24 15.54
CA LEU A 17 31.64 7.67 15.94
C LEU A 17 32.65 6.63 15.46
N VAL A 18 33.48 6.99 14.48
CA VAL A 18 34.47 6.08 13.89
C VAL A 18 35.87 6.46 14.36
N ASN A 19 36.58 5.50 14.95
CA ASN A 19 37.98 5.63 15.34
C ASN A 19 38.86 4.83 14.38
N ILE A 20 39.74 5.52 13.66
CA ILE A 20 40.65 4.92 12.69
C ILE A 20 42.08 5.03 13.21
N GLY A 21 42.71 3.89 13.48
CA GLY A 21 44.13 3.76 13.81
C GLY A 21 44.87 2.88 12.80
N LYS A 22 46.20 2.89 12.82
CA LYS A 22 47.01 2.01 11.97
C LYS A 22 46.71 0.54 12.30
N GLY A 23 46.02 -0.14 11.39
CA GLY A 23 45.67 -1.57 11.53
C GLY A 23 44.50 -1.87 12.47
N LYS A 24 43.82 -0.86 13.01
CA LYS A 24 42.64 -1.05 13.88
C LYS A 24 41.60 0.03 13.61
N THR A 25 40.40 -0.38 13.25
CA THR A 25 39.25 0.51 13.07
C THR A 25 38.13 0.03 13.98
N SER A 26 37.47 0.96 14.68
CA SER A 26 36.25 0.68 15.44
C SER A 26 35.20 1.73 15.14
N TYR A 27 33.93 1.38 15.32
CA TYR A 27 32.83 2.33 15.26
C TYR A 27 31.84 2.08 16.38
N GLU A 28 31.13 3.13 16.78
CA GLU A 28 30.05 3.10 17.76
C GLU A 28 28.89 3.94 17.23
N PHE A 29 27.67 3.41 17.28
CA PHE A 29 26.47 4.17 16.93
C PHE A 29 25.95 4.92 18.16
N ILE A 30 25.87 6.24 18.06
CA ILE A 30 25.35 7.12 19.10
C ILE A 30 23.93 7.56 18.70
N PRO A 31 22.88 7.04 19.36
CA PRO A 31 21.51 7.43 19.07
C PRO A 31 21.25 8.88 19.52
N VAL A 32 20.32 9.54 18.85
CA VAL A 32 19.83 10.88 19.22
C VAL A 32 18.32 10.82 19.46
N PRO A 33 17.77 11.69 20.33
CA PRO A 33 16.33 11.76 20.56
C PRO A 33 15.64 12.43 19.38
N ALA A 34 15.47 11.69 18.28
CA ALA A 34 14.71 12.15 17.12
C ALA A 34 13.20 12.07 17.40
N ARG A 35 12.46 13.06 16.89
CA ARG A 35 11.01 13.14 17.02
C ARG A 35 10.37 11.83 16.56
N ARG A 36 9.40 11.35 17.35
CA ARG A 36 8.66 10.13 17.05
C ARG A 36 7.67 10.37 15.92
N PHE A 37 7.57 9.39 15.04
CA PHE A 37 6.47 9.27 14.10
C PHE A 37 5.63 8.08 14.58
N ILE A 38 4.32 8.22 14.64
CA ILE A 38 3.43 7.17 15.15
C ILE A 38 2.33 6.92 14.12
N THR A 39 2.24 5.67 13.65
CA THR A 39 1.12 5.20 12.85
C THR A 39 0.13 4.46 13.75
N ILE A 40 -1.06 5.02 13.91
CA ILE A 40 -2.19 4.34 14.55
C ILE A 40 -3.01 3.67 13.45
N ASP A 41 -3.23 2.36 13.57
CA ASP A 41 -3.90 1.54 12.57
C ASP A 41 -5.00 0.70 13.25
N SER A 42 -6.24 1.16 13.13
CA SER A 42 -7.37 0.61 13.89
C SER A 42 -8.39 -0.08 12.99
N VAL A 43 -8.93 -1.21 13.44
CA VAL A 43 -10.04 -1.90 12.79
C VAL A 43 -11.25 -1.77 13.69
N ILE A 44 -12.30 -1.14 13.17
CA ILE A 44 -13.54 -0.89 13.89
C ILE A 44 -14.48 -2.07 13.63
N PRO A 45 -14.83 -2.88 14.65
CA PRO A 45 -15.72 -4.02 14.47
C PRO A 45 -17.16 -3.60 14.15
N GLN A 46 -17.92 -4.50 13.52
CA GLN A 46 -19.34 -4.28 13.26
C GLN A 46 -20.13 -4.20 14.57
N GLY A 47 -20.94 -3.14 14.71
CA GLY A 47 -21.79 -2.92 15.88
C GLY A 47 -21.08 -2.26 17.06
N GLU A 48 -19.80 -1.89 16.94
CA GLU A 48 -19.10 -1.06 17.92
C GLU A 48 -19.18 0.43 17.56
N ASP A 49 -19.02 1.29 18.58
CA ASP A 49 -18.98 2.74 18.40
C ASP A 49 -17.64 3.16 17.76
N PRO A 50 -17.65 3.70 16.53
CA PRO A 50 -16.41 4.02 15.80
C PRO A 50 -15.51 5.03 16.52
N THR A 51 -16.11 5.98 17.24
CA THR A 51 -15.37 7.04 17.92
C THR A 51 -14.64 6.47 19.14
N ASN A 52 -15.34 5.72 19.98
CA ASN A 52 -14.78 5.14 21.20
C ASN A 52 -13.70 4.11 20.89
N THR A 53 -13.87 3.29 19.84
CA THR A 53 -12.83 2.33 19.41
C THR A 53 -11.55 3.08 19.01
N LEU A 54 -11.65 4.19 18.27
CA LEU A 54 -10.49 5.00 17.92
C LEU A 54 -9.88 5.73 19.12
N LEU A 55 -10.71 6.26 20.04
CA LEU A 55 -10.21 6.91 21.25
C LEU A 55 -9.40 5.93 22.11
N HIS A 56 -9.89 4.70 22.27
CA HIS A 56 -9.19 3.68 23.02
C HIS A 56 -7.83 3.32 22.39
N GLU A 57 -7.78 3.24 21.06
CA GLU A 57 -6.53 2.99 20.34
C GLU A 57 -5.56 4.18 20.46
N ILE A 58 -6.06 5.41 20.43
CA ILE A 58 -5.25 6.62 20.65
C ILE A 58 -4.63 6.61 22.06
N GLU A 59 -5.41 6.24 23.08
CA GLU A 59 -4.96 6.17 24.48
C GLU A 59 -3.87 5.12 24.73
N SER A 60 -3.72 4.12 23.87
CA SER A 60 -2.66 3.11 23.99
C SER A 60 -1.28 3.61 23.55
N HIS A 61 -1.22 4.82 22.96
CA HIS A 61 -0.01 5.43 22.43
C HIS A 61 0.36 6.70 23.22
N ASP A 62 1.64 6.85 23.53
CA ASP A 62 2.16 8.14 24.01
C ASP A 62 2.43 9.06 22.81
N LEU A 63 1.61 10.10 22.68
CA LEU A 63 1.63 11.02 21.55
C LEU A 63 2.47 12.26 21.79
N SER A 64 3.06 12.41 22.99
CA SER A 64 3.83 13.60 23.38
C SER A 64 4.89 13.94 22.34
N ASP A 65 4.80 15.15 21.77
CA ASP A 65 5.68 15.70 20.73
C ASP A 65 5.81 14.84 19.45
N ALA A 66 4.90 13.89 19.22
CA ALA A 66 4.95 12.98 18.08
C ALA A 66 4.25 13.57 16.83
N ILE A 67 4.72 13.15 15.65
CA ILE A 67 3.98 13.31 14.39
C ILE A 67 3.12 12.05 14.20
N VAL A 68 1.81 12.21 14.17
CA VAL A 68 0.85 11.10 14.20
C VAL A 68 0.09 11.00 12.89
N ARG A 69 -0.15 9.78 12.42
CA ARG A 69 -1.18 9.52 11.40
C ARG A 69 -2.08 8.39 11.85
N ILE A 70 -3.36 8.47 11.50
CA ILE A 70 -4.36 7.48 11.83
C ILE A 70 -4.94 6.91 10.54
N PHE A 71 -4.97 5.59 10.48
CA PHE A 71 -5.73 4.84 9.52
C PHE A 71 -6.76 4.00 10.24
N TYR A 72 -8.01 3.98 9.74
CA TYR A 72 -9.05 3.14 10.30
C TYR A 72 -9.80 2.37 9.22
N THR A 73 -10.30 1.18 9.55
CA THR A 73 -11.18 0.40 8.66
C THR A 73 -12.53 0.20 9.36
N MET A 74 -13.64 0.47 8.67
CA MET A 74 -14.99 0.24 9.20
C MET A 74 -15.86 -0.53 8.20
N PRO A 75 -16.88 -1.27 8.67
CA PRO A 75 -17.87 -1.90 7.80
C PRO A 75 -18.67 -0.85 7.03
N ALA A 76 -19.02 -1.15 5.77
CA ALA A 76 -19.83 -0.25 4.93
C ALA A 76 -21.25 -0.02 5.48
N GLU A 77 -21.74 -0.92 6.33
CA GLU A 77 -23.03 -0.87 6.99
C GLU A 77 -22.86 -0.35 8.43
N GLY A 78 -22.69 0.96 8.55
CA GLY A 78 -22.59 1.66 9.83
C GLY A 78 -22.70 3.16 9.59
N VAL A 79 -23.80 3.76 10.03
CA VAL A 79 -24.11 5.19 9.82
C VAL A 79 -23.57 6.06 10.97
N ASP A 80 -22.82 5.50 11.91
CA ASP A 80 -22.24 6.29 12.98
C ASP A 80 -21.02 7.04 12.45
N SER A 81 -21.24 8.32 12.15
CA SER A 81 -20.19 9.24 11.77
C SER A 81 -19.20 9.41 12.93
N LEU A 82 -17.91 9.33 12.64
CA LEU A 82 -16.85 9.66 13.60
C LEU A 82 -17.01 11.08 14.15
N ASP A 83 -16.93 11.22 15.47
CA ASP A 83 -16.84 12.53 16.12
C ASP A 83 -15.39 13.02 16.07
N PHE A 84 -15.05 13.70 14.98
CA PHE A 84 -13.72 14.27 14.78
C PHE A 84 -13.35 15.31 15.84
N ASN A 85 -14.31 15.93 16.55
CA ASN A 85 -13.95 16.88 17.62
C ASN A 85 -13.35 16.14 18.81
N LYS A 86 -13.95 15.02 19.21
CA LYS A 86 -13.39 14.16 20.27
C LYS A 86 -12.04 13.58 19.86
N ILE A 87 -11.94 13.07 18.64
CA ILE A 87 -10.69 12.49 18.11
C ILE A 87 -9.57 13.54 18.10
N ASN A 88 -9.83 14.73 17.56
CA ASN A 88 -8.82 15.80 17.55
C ASN A 88 -8.44 16.26 18.96
N SER A 89 -9.39 16.25 19.90
CA SER A 89 -9.10 16.57 21.31
C SER A 89 -8.16 15.54 21.94
N ALA A 90 -8.38 14.25 21.67
CA ALA A 90 -7.51 13.17 22.15
C ALA A 90 -6.09 13.21 21.53
N LEU A 91 -5.95 13.79 20.35
CA LEU A 91 -4.67 14.00 19.69
C LEU A 91 -3.93 15.28 20.12
N GLY A 92 -4.46 16.02 21.10
CA GLY A 92 -3.95 17.33 21.49
C GLY A 92 -2.49 17.36 22.00
N GLU A 93 -1.97 16.23 22.48
CA GLU A 93 -0.56 16.11 22.92
C GLU A 93 0.43 15.88 21.75
N ALA A 94 -0.08 15.55 20.56
CA ALA A 94 0.73 15.36 19.37
C ALA A 94 1.32 16.70 18.90
N PHE A 95 2.55 16.65 18.41
CA PHE A 95 3.17 17.80 17.75
C PHE A 95 2.43 18.16 16.45
N LEU A 96 2.04 17.13 15.68
CA LEU A 96 1.33 17.28 14.41
C LEU A 96 0.52 16.04 14.09
N VAL A 97 -0.74 16.24 13.70
CA VAL A 97 -1.57 15.20 13.07
C VAL A 97 -1.42 15.32 11.55
N ALA A 98 -0.70 14.39 10.94
CA ALA A 98 -0.40 14.39 9.52
C ALA A 98 -1.59 13.94 8.67
N THR A 99 -2.33 12.92 9.11
CA THR A 99 -3.48 12.36 8.37
C THR A 99 -4.40 11.60 9.31
N ILE A 100 -5.70 11.69 9.08
CA ILE A 100 -6.73 10.79 9.61
C ILE A 100 -7.55 10.33 8.41
N ALA A 101 -7.52 9.04 8.09
CA ALA A 101 -8.18 8.53 6.89
C ALA A 101 -8.73 7.11 7.05
N GLU A 102 -9.84 6.84 6.40
CA GLU A 102 -10.35 5.48 6.23
C GLU A 102 -9.49 4.71 5.22
N LYS A 103 -9.05 3.50 5.60
CA LYS A 103 -8.49 2.52 4.67
C LYS A 103 -9.63 1.92 3.87
N THR A 104 -9.92 2.53 2.73
CA THR A 104 -10.69 1.85 1.69
C THR A 104 -9.93 0.58 1.31
N LYS A 105 -10.62 -0.57 1.26
CA LYS A 105 -10.04 -1.78 0.66
C LYS A 105 -9.47 -1.37 -0.70
N PRO A 106 -8.16 -1.60 -0.94
CA PRO A 106 -7.65 -1.48 -2.29
C PRO A 106 -8.56 -2.36 -3.15
N ILE A 107 -9.21 -1.78 -4.16
CA ILE A 107 -9.75 -2.58 -5.25
C ILE A 107 -8.58 -3.46 -5.63
N GLU A 108 -8.70 -4.78 -5.41
CA GLU A 108 -7.67 -5.72 -5.78
C GLU A 108 -7.27 -5.31 -7.18
N ARG A 109 -6.04 -4.81 -7.34
CA ARG A 109 -5.50 -4.63 -8.68
C ARG A 109 -5.44 -6.05 -9.18
N THR A 110 -6.47 -6.48 -9.89
CA THR A 110 -6.55 -7.76 -10.59
C THR A 110 -5.17 -7.94 -11.17
N ARG A 111 -4.42 -8.90 -10.60
CA ARG A 111 -3.00 -9.09 -10.94
C ARG A 111 -2.93 -8.97 -12.46
N ARG A 112 -2.16 -8.00 -12.98
CA ARG A 112 -1.86 -7.95 -14.41
C ARG A 112 -1.52 -9.39 -14.78
N ALA A 113 -2.28 -9.96 -15.71
CA ALA A 113 -2.04 -11.32 -16.16
C ALA A 113 -0.54 -11.47 -16.38
N GLU A 114 0.09 -12.42 -15.69
CA GLU A 114 1.46 -12.84 -15.99
C GLU A 114 1.42 -13.47 -17.39
N VAL A 115 1.54 -12.62 -18.39
CA VAL A 115 1.84 -12.99 -19.76
C VAL A 115 3.34 -13.22 -19.78
N SER A 116 3.77 -14.46 -19.54
CA SER A 116 5.14 -14.89 -19.83
C SER A 116 5.34 -14.93 -21.34
N GLU A 117 6.55 -14.67 -21.82
CA GLU A 117 6.90 -14.77 -23.26
C GLU A 117 6.70 -16.18 -23.82
N ASP A 118 6.54 -17.19 -22.95
CA ASP A 118 6.29 -18.60 -23.30
C ASP A 118 4.81 -18.92 -23.59
N LEU A 119 3.88 -17.97 -23.44
CA LEU A 119 2.47 -18.21 -23.75
C LEU A 119 2.21 -18.11 -25.25
N GLY A 120 1.57 -19.14 -25.81
CA GLY A 120 1.02 -19.07 -27.16
C GLY A 120 0.00 -17.94 -27.30
N MET A 121 -0.12 -17.37 -28.50
CA MET A 121 -0.98 -16.21 -28.81
C MET A 121 -2.42 -16.37 -28.28
N LEU A 122 -3.02 -17.56 -28.45
CA LEU A 122 -4.38 -17.85 -27.97
C LEU A 122 -4.47 -17.91 -26.45
N ASP A 123 -3.47 -18.47 -25.77
CA ASP A 123 -3.44 -18.57 -24.31
C ASP A 123 -3.21 -17.18 -23.67
N ALA A 124 -2.40 -16.34 -24.32
CA ALA A 124 -2.21 -14.94 -23.93
C ALA A 124 -3.50 -14.13 -24.09
N LEU A 125 -4.21 -14.32 -25.21
CA LEU A 125 -5.51 -13.70 -25.46
C LEU A 125 -6.57 -14.16 -24.43
N ASP A 126 -6.58 -15.44 -24.09
CA ASP A 126 -7.47 -15.99 -23.06
C ASP A 126 -7.24 -15.36 -21.69
N LYS A 127 -5.99 -15.27 -21.26
CA LYS A 127 -5.65 -14.60 -20.00
C LYS A 127 -6.03 -13.12 -20.02
N TYR A 128 -5.86 -12.45 -21.17
CA TYR A 128 -6.25 -11.06 -21.32
C TYR A 128 -7.77 -10.86 -21.19
N ILE A 129 -8.58 -11.70 -21.84
CA ILE A 129 -10.04 -11.66 -21.75
C ILE A 129 -10.51 -11.95 -20.31
N GLN A 130 -9.90 -12.92 -19.63
CA GLN A 130 -10.21 -13.22 -18.23
C GLN A 130 -9.91 -12.05 -17.29
N SER A 131 -8.93 -11.20 -17.62
CA SER A 131 -8.61 -9.99 -16.85
C SER A 131 -9.50 -8.77 -17.16
N ASN A 132 -10.34 -8.84 -18.21
CA ASN A 132 -11.20 -7.76 -18.69
C ASN A 132 -12.66 -8.27 -18.89
N PRO A 133 -13.49 -8.26 -17.83
CA PRO A 133 -14.83 -8.86 -17.83
C PRO A 133 -15.75 -8.40 -18.96
N GLU A 134 -15.58 -7.17 -19.45
CA GLU A 134 -16.32 -6.59 -20.57
C GLU A 134 -16.06 -7.28 -21.92
N LEU A 135 -14.93 -8.00 -22.05
CA LEU A 135 -14.56 -8.72 -23.27
C LEU A 135 -15.07 -10.16 -23.30
N VAL A 136 -15.55 -10.69 -22.17
CA VAL A 136 -16.06 -12.07 -22.07
C VAL A 136 -17.16 -12.39 -23.10
N PRO A 137 -18.13 -11.50 -23.39
CA PRO A 137 -19.13 -11.76 -24.42
C PRO A 137 -18.57 -11.84 -25.84
N LEU A 138 -17.37 -11.31 -26.08
CA LEU A 138 -16.72 -11.23 -27.39
C LEU A 138 -15.64 -12.31 -27.59
N THR A 139 -15.51 -13.24 -26.64
CA THR A 139 -14.42 -14.23 -26.62
C THR A 139 -14.27 -14.99 -27.94
N ASP A 140 -15.37 -15.55 -28.45
CA ASP A 140 -15.34 -16.37 -29.66
C ASP A 140 -15.00 -15.55 -30.91
N GLU A 141 -15.50 -14.31 -30.99
CA GLU A 141 -15.22 -13.41 -32.10
C GLU A 141 -13.75 -12.99 -32.11
N LEU A 142 -13.21 -12.60 -30.95
CA LEU A 142 -11.81 -12.18 -30.80
C LEU A 142 -10.84 -13.32 -31.14
N LYS A 143 -11.12 -14.54 -30.69
CA LYS A 143 -10.30 -15.72 -31.01
C LYS A 143 -10.34 -16.07 -32.50
N THR A 144 -11.52 -16.05 -33.10
CA THR A 144 -11.68 -16.35 -34.53
C THR A 144 -10.90 -15.35 -35.39
N ARG A 145 -10.95 -14.06 -35.02
CA ARG A 145 -10.19 -13.01 -35.71
C ARG A 145 -8.69 -13.17 -35.53
N ALA A 146 -8.23 -13.50 -34.31
CA ALA A 146 -6.82 -13.72 -34.03
C ALA A 146 -6.24 -14.88 -34.86
N GLN A 147 -6.94 -16.02 -34.94
CA GLN A 147 -6.52 -17.16 -35.75
C GLN A 147 -6.42 -16.83 -37.23
N LYS A 148 -7.36 -16.02 -37.75
CA LYS A 148 -7.34 -15.61 -39.15
C LYS A 148 -6.12 -14.73 -39.47
N LEU A 149 -5.77 -13.81 -38.58
CA LEU A 149 -4.60 -12.95 -38.73
C LEU A 149 -3.29 -13.75 -38.68
N GLU A 150 -3.22 -14.77 -37.82
CA GLU A 150 -2.07 -15.67 -37.73
C GLU A 150 -1.87 -16.47 -39.03
N GLN A 151 -2.95 -17.01 -39.59
CA GLN A 151 -2.92 -17.67 -40.91
C GLN A 151 -2.53 -16.71 -42.04
N GLU A 152 -2.98 -15.46 -42.00
CA GLU A 152 -2.60 -14.45 -43.00
C GLU A 152 -1.08 -14.17 -42.95
N LEU A 153 -0.51 -14.04 -41.74
CA LEU A 153 0.93 -13.84 -41.53
C LEU A 153 1.77 -15.02 -42.03
N GLU A 154 1.40 -16.26 -41.66
CA GLU A 154 2.11 -17.46 -42.13
C GLU A 154 2.10 -17.58 -43.67
N ASN A 155 0.98 -17.18 -44.31
CA ASN A 155 0.84 -17.21 -45.75
C ASN A 155 1.61 -16.09 -46.48
N GLU A 156 1.86 -14.96 -45.83
CA GLU A 156 2.70 -13.88 -46.36
C GLU A 156 4.19 -14.24 -46.26
N ASP A 157 4.62 -14.83 -45.14
CA ASP A 157 6.00 -15.28 -44.94
C ASP A 157 6.39 -16.40 -45.93
N MET A 158 5.46 -17.29 -46.30
CA MET A 158 5.69 -18.32 -47.33
C MET A 158 5.74 -17.79 -48.77
N LYS A 159 5.31 -16.55 -49.03
CA LYS A 159 5.39 -15.91 -50.35
C LYS A 159 6.60 -14.99 -50.53
N GLY A 160 7.26 -14.63 -49.43
CA GLY A 160 8.41 -13.72 -49.41
C GLY A 160 9.79 -14.38 -49.34
N GLY A 161 9.87 -15.71 -49.20
CA GLY A 161 11.11 -16.50 -49.26
C GLY A 161 11.31 -17.20 -50.59
#